data_AF-A0A645GRQ0-F1
#
_entry.id   AF-A0A645GRQ0-F1
#
_cell.length_a   1.000
_cell.length_b   1.000
_cell.length_c   1.000
_cell.angle_alpha   90.00
_cell.angle_beta   90.00
_cell.angle_gamma   90.00
#
_symmetry.space_group_name_H-M   'P 1'
#
loop_
_entity.id
_entity.type
_entity.pdbx_description
1 polymer ?
#
loop_
_entity_poly.entity_id
_entity_poly.type
_entity_poly.pdbx_seq_one_letter_code
_entity_poly.pdbx_strand_id
1 'polypeptide(L)'
;MNDFGDSIRFGASTAAEDEQDLDKVSCSMDLFDLYAKGFIEGCAGKLTKKEIDLMPMGAKTMTFECGMRFLTDYLQGDVYFKIHREGHNLDRCRTQFKLVEDMEKKWYTMQDIVKKYSNS
;
A
#
# COMPACT_ATOMS: atom_id res chain seq x y z
N MET A 1 4.32 -8.18 -9.00
CA MET A 1 3.20 -7.81 -8.11
C MET A 1 3.68 -7.20 -6.79
N ASN A 2 4.73 -7.75 -6.17
CA ASN A 2 5.29 -7.22 -4.92
C ASN A 2 5.83 -5.79 -5.08
N ASP A 3 6.56 -5.49 -6.16
CA ASP A 3 7.13 -4.15 -6.40
C ASP A 3 6.06 -3.06 -6.56
N PHE A 4 4.98 -3.38 -7.28
CA PHE A 4 3.82 -2.50 -7.40
C PHE A 4 3.19 -2.26 -6.02
N GLY A 5 2.96 -3.34 -5.26
CA GLY A 5 2.30 -3.26 -3.97
C GLY A 5 3.08 -2.46 -2.93
N ASP A 6 4.40 -2.66 -2.87
CA ASP A 6 5.26 -1.92 -1.94
C ASP A 6 5.37 -0.43 -2.31
N SER A 7 5.35 -0.12 -3.62
CA SER A 7 5.31 1.26 -4.09
C SER A 7 4.01 1.97 -3.71
N ILE A 8 2.85 1.30 -3.84
CA ILE A 8 1.55 1.87 -3.48
C ILE A 8 1.43 2.09 -1.97
N ARG A 9 1.91 1.14 -1.16
CA ARG A 9 1.86 1.19 0.30
C ARG A 9 2.36 2.52 0.88
N PHE A 10 3.43 3.06 0.28
CA PHE A 10 4.00 4.34 0.66
C PHE A 10 3.57 5.49 -0.27
N GLY A 11 3.68 5.29 -1.59
CA GLY A 11 3.55 6.34 -2.59
C GLY A 11 2.11 6.80 -2.84
N ALA A 12 1.11 6.05 -2.42
CA ALA A 12 -0.30 6.46 -2.51
C ALA A 12 -0.89 6.88 -1.15
N SER A 13 -0.13 6.84 -0.05
CA SER A 13 -0.58 7.32 1.25
C SER A 13 -0.66 8.86 1.27
N THR A 14 -1.73 9.41 1.85
CA THR A 14 -1.88 10.87 2.06
C THR A 14 -1.11 11.39 3.28
N ALA A 15 -0.54 10.49 4.09
CA ALA A 15 0.19 10.82 5.31
C ALA A 15 1.51 10.03 5.42
N ALA A 16 2.38 10.46 6.33
CA ALA A 16 3.63 9.78 6.64
C ALA A 16 3.39 8.37 7.19
N GLU A 17 4.36 7.47 7.02
CA GLU A 17 4.26 6.08 7.46
C GLU A 17 4.05 5.95 8.98
N ASP A 18 4.55 6.90 9.77
CA ASP A 18 4.47 6.94 11.23
C ASP A 18 3.52 8.04 11.77
N GLU A 19 2.57 8.51 10.95
CA GLU A 19 1.55 9.48 11.33
C GLU A 19 0.73 8.99 12.54
N GLN A 20 0.52 9.88 13.51
CA GLN A 20 -0.22 9.58 14.73
C GLN A 20 -1.71 9.93 14.61
N ASP A 21 -2.03 10.89 13.75
CA ASP A 21 -3.40 11.28 13.42
C ASP A 21 -3.93 10.44 12.26
N LEU A 22 -4.59 9.33 12.60
CA LEU A 22 -5.09 8.35 11.62
C LEU A 22 -6.21 8.88 10.72
N ASP A 23 -6.82 10.01 11.03
CA ASP A 23 -7.84 10.64 10.18
C ASP A 23 -7.21 11.25 8.90
N LYS A 24 -5.89 11.50 8.91
CA LYS A 24 -5.13 11.93 7.73
C LYS A 24 -4.69 10.79 6.83
N VAL A 25 -4.78 9.55 7.30
CA VAL A 25 -4.25 8.37 6.60
C VAL A 25 -5.32 7.82 5.66
N SER A 26 -5.07 7.95 4.36
CA SER A 26 -5.94 7.42 3.31
C SER A 26 -5.11 7.03 2.08
N CYS A 27 -5.58 6.06 1.31
CA CYS A 27 -5.03 5.72 0.00
C CYS A 27 -5.62 6.65 -1.05
N SER A 28 -4.80 7.54 -1.62
CA SER A 28 -5.21 8.45 -2.69
C SER A 28 -5.45 7.68 -3.98
N MET A 29 -6.70 7.72 -4.47
CA MET A 29 -7.06 7.08 -5.72
C MET A 29 -6.43 7.77 -6.93
N ASP A 30 -6.15 9.08 -6.84
CA ASP A 30 -5.46 9.81 -7.90
C ASP A 30 -4.00 9.37 -8.03
N LEU A 31 -3.29 9.22 -6.90
CA LEU A 31 -1.92 8.72 -6.89
C LEU A 31 -1.86 7.24 -7.30
N PHE A 32 -2.83 6.44 -6.85
CA PHE A 32 -2.95 5.05 -7.26
C PHE A 32 -3.17 4.92 -8.76
N ASP A 33 -4.08 5.71 -9.36
CA ASP A 33 -4.35 5.72 -10.81
C ASP A 33 -3.11 6.13 -11.60
N LEU A 34 -2.47 7.22 -11.20
CA LEU A 34 -1.24 7.71 -11.85
C LEU A 34 -0.12 6.66 -11.83
N TYR A 35 0.09 6.01 -10.68
CA TYR A 35 1.11 4.98 -10.54
C TYR A 35 0.75 3.71 -11.31
N ALA A 36 -0.52 3.27 -11.26
CA ALA A 36 -1.01 2.12 -12.02
C ALA A 36 -0.80 2.30 -13.52
N LYS A 37 -1.17 3.46 -14.06
CA LYS A 37 -0.91 3.82 -15.46
C LYS A 37 0.58 3.68 -15.79
N GLY A 38 1.44 4.39 -15.07
CA GLY A 38 2.87 4.42 -15.36
C GLY A 38 3.54 3.04 -15.25
N PHE A 39 3.16 2.24 -14.25
CA PHE A 39 3.70 0.91 -14.04
C PHE A 39 3.26 -0.07 -15.15
N ILE A 40 1.97 -0.08 -15.50
CA ILE A 40 1.41 -1.00 -16.51
C ILE A 40 1.92 -0.64 -17.91
N GLU A 41 1.84 0.63 -18.29
CA GLU A 41 2.35 1.12 -19.59
C GLU A 41 3.87 0.90 -19.70
N GLY A 42 4.62 1.17 -18.62
CA GLY A 42 6.07 0.95 -18.56
C GLY A 42 6.49 -0.51 -18.71
N CYS A 43 5.61 -1.46 -18.38
CA CYS A 43 5.85 -2.89 -18.59
C CYS A 43 5.66 -3.34 -20.05
N ALA A 44 5.21 -2.46 -20.96
CA ALA A 44 5.16 -2.68 -22.41
C ALA A 44 4.50 -4.01 -22.83
N GLY A 45 3.35 -4.34 -22.23
CA GLY A 45 2.58 -5.54 -22.56
C GLY A 45 3.15 -6.87 -22.04
N LYS A 46 4.20 -6.84 -21.20
CA LYS A 46 4.79 -8.06 -20.61
C LYS A 46 3.98 -8.65 -19.45
N LEU A 47 3.03 -7.88 -18.92
CA LEU A 47 2.16 -8.33 -17.83
C LEU A 47 0.99 -9.13 -18.39
N THR A 48 0.72 -10.27 -17.78
CA THR A 48 -0.50 -11.02 -18.03
C THR A 48 -1.71 -10.27 -17.46
N LYS A 49 -2.89 -10.50 -18.05
CA LYS A 49 -4.15 -9.99 -17.51
C LYS A 49 -4.33 -10.34 -16.03
N LYS A 50 -3.94 -11.55 -15.63
CA LYS A 50 -4.07 -12.01 -14.24
C LYS A 50 -3.17 -11.22 -13.29
N GLU A 51 -1.96 -10.83 -13.72
CA GLU A 51 -1.08 -9.99 -12.92
C GLU A 51 -1.64 -8.58 -12.74
N ILE A 52 -2.22 -7.99 -13.79
CA ILE A 52 -2.89 -6.68 -13.71
C ILE A 52 -4.11 -6.73 -12.79
N ASP A 53 -4.98 -7.74 -12.96
CA ASP A 53 -6.19 -7.92 -12.14
C ASP A 53 -5.86 -8.11 -10.65
N LEU A 54 -4.67 -8.65 -10.32
CA LEU A 54 -4.23 -8.88 -8.95
C LEU A 54 -3.45 -7.70 -8.35
N MET A 55 -3.12 -6.64 -9.10
CA MET A 55 -2.38 -5.49 -8.57
C MET A 55 -3.01 -4.84 -7.33
N PRO A 56 -4.35 -4.60 -7.26
CA PRO A 56 -4.99 -4.08 -6.05
C PRO A 56 -4.80 -5.01 -4.84
N MET A 57 -4.84 -6.33 -5.09
CA MET A 57 -4.56 -7.31 -4.04
C MET A 57 -3.10 -7.26 -3.62
N GLY A 58 -2.16 -7.12 -4.56
CA GLY A 58 -0.74 -6.92 -4.27
C GLY A 58 -0.50 -5.75 -3.33
N ALA A 59 -1.09 -4.58 -3.61
CA ALA A 59 -1.01 -3.40 -2.75
C ALA A 59 -1.54 -3.67 -1.33
N LYS A 60 -2.71 -4.29 -1.21
CA LYS A 60 -3.29 -4.62 0.10
C LYS A 60 -2.42 -5.62 0.87
N THR A 61 -1.95 -6.69 0.23
CA THR A 61 -1.11 -7.72 0.86
C THR A 61 0.21 -7.13 1.37
N MET A 62 0.91 -6.34 0.54
CA MET A 62 2.19 -5.75 0.95
C MET A 62 2.02 -4.75 2.09
N THR A 63 0.94 -3.95 2.06
CA THR A 63 0.61 -3.02 3.16
C THR A 63 0.34 -3.78 4.46
N PHE A 64 -0.45 -4.86 4.39
CA PHE A 64 -0.77 -5.68 5.56
C PHE A 64 0.46 -6.42 6.12
N GLU A 65 1.28 -7.02 5.25
CA GLU A 65 2.54 -7.68 5.62
C GLU A 65 3.49 -6.72 6.34
N CYS A 66 3.67 -5.51 5.81
CA CYS A 66 4.51 -4.50 6.43
C CYS A 66 3.97 -4.06 7.80
N GLY A 67 2.66 -3.86 7.93
CA GLY A 67 2.01 -3.56 9.21
C GLY A 67 2.24 -4.66 10.26
N MET A 68 2.12 -5.94 9.87
CA MET A 68 2.44 -7.07 10.74
C MET A 68 3.90 -7.09 11.18
N ARG A 69 4.83 -6.71 10.29
CA ARG A 69 6.26 -6.63 10.63
C ARG A 69 6.55 -5.51 11.63
N PHE A 70 5.95 -4.33 11.47
CA PHE A 70 6.06 -3.27 12.46
C PHE A 70 5.48 -3.68 13.81
N LEU A 71 4.31 -4.33 13.82
CA LEU A 71 3.70 -4.83 15.06
C LEU A 71 4.59 -5.87 15.75
N THR A 72 5.13 -6.80 14.97
CA THR A 72 6.02 -7.86 15.50
C THR A 72 7.27 -7.24 16.10
N ASP A 73 7.89 -6.29 15.42
CA ASP A 73 9.09 -5.62 15.92
C ASP A 73 8.81 -4.84 17.20
N TYR A 74 7.68 -4.13 17.28
CA TYR A 74 7.24 -3.46 18.50
C TYR A 74 7.08 -4.45 19.68
N LEU A 75 6.44 -5.59 19.46
CA LEU A 75 6.27 -6.62 20.49
C LEU A 75 7.59 -7.29 20.89
N GLN A 76 8.61 -7.24 20.03
CA GLN A 76 9.94 -7.76 20.28
C GLN A 76 10.91 -6.73 20.89
N GLY A 77 10.44 -5.50 21.14
CA GLY A 77 11.26 -4.43 21.72
C GLY A 77 12.09 -3.65 20.70
N ASP A 78 11.57 -3.48 19.48
CA ASP A 78 12.10 -2.61 18.43
C ASP A 78 13.56 -2.92 18.04
N VAL A 79 13.82 -4.18 17.70
CA VAL A 79 15.18 -4.72 17.42
C VAL A 79 15.56 -4.72 15.94
N TYR A 80 14.57 -4.63 15.05
CA TYR A 80 14.76 -4.73 13.61
C TYR A 80 14.71 -3.36 12.91
N PHE A 81 13.63 -2.59 13.11
CA PHE A 81 13.47 -1.27 12.51
C PHE A 81 14.05 -0.19 13.43
N LYS A 82 14.75 0.77 12.83
CA LYS A 82 15.20 1.94 13.58
C LYS A 82 13.99 2.75 14.04
N ILE A 83 13.94 3.01 15.35
CA ILE A 83 12.97 3.89 15.99
C ILE A 83 13.60 5.23 16.38
N HIS A 84 12.74 6.24 16.54
CA HIS A 84 13.11 7.59 16.94
C HIS A 84 12.38 8.07 18.20
N ARG A 85 11.42 7.29 18.69
CA ARG A 85 10.58 7.55 19.86
C ARG A 85 9.99 6.24 20.37
N GLU A 86 9.55 6.23 21.62
CA GLU A 86 8.75 5.12 22.15
C GLU A 86 7.45 4.97 21.35
N GLY A 87 7.07 3.73 21.04
CA GLY A 87 5.85 3.44 20.27
C GLY A 87 5.92 3.75 18.78
N HIS A 88 7.09 4.10 18.23
CA HIS A 88 7.23 4.45 16.80
C HIS A 88 6.72 3.33 15.88
N ASN A 89 7.14 2.07 16.09
CA ASN A 89 6.67 0.96 15.28
C ASN A 89 5.18 0.63 15.50
N LEU A 90 4.64 0.91 16.68
CA LEU A 90 3.20 0.79 16.92
C LEU A 90 2.40 1.79 16.08
N ASP A 91 2.86 3.04 16.01
CA ASP A 91 2.24 4.07 15.16
C ASP A 91 2.36 3.71 13.67
N ARG A 92 3.53 3.23 13.22
CA ARG A 92 3.71 2.74 11.84
C ARG A 92 2.74 1.63 11.50
N CYS A 93 2.61 0.64 12.38
CA CYS A 93 1.65 -0.45 12.25
C CYS A 93 0.21 0.07 12.08
N ARG A 94 -0.21 1.01 12.93
CA ARG A 94 -1.56 1.61 12.86
C ARG A 94 -1.81 2.29 11.53
N THR A 95 -0.85 3.04 11.00
CA THR A 95 -0.95 3.66 9.67
C THR A 95 -1.15 2.60 8.58
N GLN A 96 -0.36 1.52 8.60
CA GLN A 96 -0.49 0.45 7.59
C GLN A 96 -1.86 -0.23 7.66
N PHE A 97 -2.36 -0.53 8.86
CA PHE A 97 -3.69 -1.13 9.01
C PHE A 97 -4.83 -0.18 8.64
N LYS A 98 -4.67 1.12 8.92
CA LYS A 98 -5.61 2.14 8.46
C LYS A 98 -5.66 2.23 6.94
N LEU A 99 -4.50 2.16 6.28
CA LEU A 99 -4.42 2.10 4.82
C LEU A 99 -5.09 0.85 4.25
N VAL A 100 -4.89 -0.33 4.86
CA VAL A 100 -5.57 -1.57 4.45
C VAL A 100 -7.09 -1.41 4.55
N GLU A 101 -7.60 -0.90 5.68
CA GLU A 101 -9.02 -0.65 5.88
C GLU A 101 -9.59 0.30 4.80
N ASP A 102 -8.86 1.37 4.49
CA ASP A 102 -9.26 2.34 3.46
C ASP A 102 -9.22 1.75 2.04
N MET A 103 -8.20 0.94 1.71
CA MET A 103 -8.14 0.19 0.45
C MET A 103 -9.31 -0.79 0.31
N GLU A 104 -9.75 -1.43 1.40
CA GLU A 104 -10.92 -2.31 1.38
C GLU A 104 -12.22 -1.55 1.12
N LYS A 105 -12.38 -0.35 1.70
CA LYS A 105 -13.50 0.54 1.40
C LYS A 105 -13.53 1.00 -0.05
N LYS A 106 -12.35 1.16 -0.66
CA LYS A 106 -12.15 1.62 -2.05
C LYS A 106 -11.89 0.48 -3.04
N TRP A 107 -12.15 -0.77 -2.62
CA TRP A 107 -11.73 -1.96 -3.35
C TRP A 107 -12.17 -1.98 -4.81
N TYR A 108 -13.45 -1.71 -5.07
CA TYR A 108 -13.99 -1.70 -6.43
C TYR A 108 -13.40 -0.57 -7.28
N THR A 109 -13.15 0.60 -6.70
CA THR A 109 -12.48 1.71 -7.38
C THR A 109 -11.07 1.34 -7.82
N MET A 110 -10.29 0.69 -6.94
CA MET A 110 -8.94 0.21 -7.28
C MET A 110 -8.99 -0.84 -8.41
N GLN A 111 -9.95 -1.76 -8.36
CA GLN A 111 -10.15 -2.76 -9.41
C GLN A 111 -10.51 -2.11 -10.75
N ASP A 112 -11.39 -1.11 -10.74
CA ASP A 112 -11.81 -0.43 -11.96
C ASP A 112 -10.66 0.39 -12.55
N ILE A 113 -9.84 1.04 -11.72
CA ILE A 113 -8.62 1.74 -12.16
C ILE A 113 -7.69 0.78 -12.93
N VAL A 114 -7.31 -0.36 -12.36
CA VAL A 114 -6.36 -1.26 -13.06
C VAL A 114 -6.96 -1.87 -14.33
N LYS A 115 -8.28 -2.11 -14.35
CA LYS A 115 -8.98 -2.61 -15.55
C LYS A 115 -8.95 -1.62 -16.70
N LYS A 116 -8.94 -0.30 -16.44
CA LYS A 116 -8.79 0.72 -17.50
C LYS A 116 -7.57 0.45 -18.38
N TYR A 117 -6.50 -0.06 -17.77
CA TYR A 117 -5.20 -0.31 -18.41
C TYR A 117 -4.98 -1.78 -18.83
N SER A 118 -5.92 -2.68 -18.53
CA SER A 118 -5.80 -4.11 -18.90
C SER A 118 -6.20 -4.40 -20.36
N ASN A 119 -6.92 -3.49 -21.02
CA ASN A 119 -7.43 -3.66 -22.39
C ASN A 119 -6.79 -2.68 -23.39
N SER A 120 -5.71 -2.00 -23.01
CA SER A 120 -4.92 -1.13 -23.89
C SER A 120 -3.80 -1.89 -24.57
#